data_AF-A0A1F7ADY9-F1
#
_entry.id   AF-A0A1F7ADY9-F1
#
_cell.length_a   1.000
_cell.length_b   1.000
_cell.length_c   1.000
_cell.angle_alpha   90.00
_cell.angle_beta   90.00
_cell.angle_gamma   90.00
#
_symmetry.space_group_name_H-M   'P 1'
#
loop_
_entity.id
_entity.type
_entity.pdbx_description
1 polymer ?
#
loop_
_entity_poly.entity_id
_entity_poly.type
_entity_poly.pdbx_seq_one_letter_code
_entity_poly.pdbx_strand_id
1 'polypeptide(L)'
;KNVNELLVGLLKERKEKIKEKKEALSKKAKRTDSRYMTVATQRLLEEEYGEKCSIKTCLKKAEEIHHTQRFSLAHTHDPKYLAPLCREHHQIAHAVDGKVVGYRRGLP
;
A
#
# COMPACT_ATOMS: atom_id res chain seq x y z
N LYS A 1 -31.77 4.32 -15.97
CA LYS A 1 -30.80 3.68 -15.02
C LYS A 1 -30.69 4.58 -13.80
N ASN A 2 -30.76 4.04 -12.59
CA ASN A 2 -30.58 4.84 -11.37
C ASN A 2 -29.11 5.30 -11.29
N VAL A 3 -28.86 6.58 -11.02
CA VAL A 3 -27.51 7.16 -11.00
C VAL A 3 -26.64 6.47 -9.94
N ASN A 4 -27.21 6.07 -8.81
CA ASN A 4 -26.48 5.38 -7.75
C ASN A 4 -25.99 4.00 -8.20
N GLU A 5 -26.83 3.26 -8.93
CA GLU A 5 -26.44 1.95 -9.49
C GLU A 5 -25.28 2.09 -10.49
N LEU A 6 -25.33 3.14 -11.33
CA LEU A 6 -24.26 3.44 -12.27
C LEU A 6 -22.95 3.77 -11.52
N LEU A 7 -23.00 4.63 -10.51
CA LEU A 7 -21.83 5.02 -9.71
C LEU A 7 -21.22 3.82 -8.99
N VAL A 8 -22.04 2.96 -8.37
CA VAL A 8 -21.57 1.73 -7.73
C VAL A 8 -20.91 0.79 -8.76
N GLY A 9 -21.49 0.67 -9.96
CA GLY A 9 -20.90 -0.08 -11.07
C GLY A 9 -19.50 0.43 -11.45
N LEU A 10 -19.36 1.73 -11.68
CA LEU A 10 -18.08 2.37 -12.02
C LEU A 10 -17.03 2.22 -10.91
N LEU A 11 -17.44 2.32 -9.64
CA LEU A 11 -16.55 2.10 -8.50
C LEU A 11 -16.04 0.65 -8.42
N LYS A 12 -16.90 -0.33 -8.73
CA LYS A 12 -16.51 -1.75 -8.79
C LYS A 12 -15.54 -1.98 -9.94
N GLU A 13 -15.85 -1.47 -11.13
CA GLU A 13 -14.99 -1.59 -12.31
C GLU A 13 -13.60 -0.98 -12.06
N ARG A 14 -13.54 0.22 -11.46
CA ARG A 14 -12.26 0.84 -11.07
C ARG A 14 -11.47 -0.04 -10.11
N LYS A 15 -12.12 -0.63 -9.10
CA LYS A 15 -11.45 -1.50 -8.12
C LYS A 15 -10.88 -2.76 -8.76
N GLU A 16 -11.62 -3.41 -9.66
CA GLU A 16 -11.12 -4.59 -10.38
C GLU A 16 -9.93 -4.23 -11.29
N LYS A 17 -10.00 -3.12 -12.03
CA LYS A 17 -8.86 -2.66 -12.86
C LYS A 17 -7.60 -2.40 -12.04
N ILE A 18 -7.73 -1.77 -10.87
CA ILE A 18 -6.60 -1.54 -9.95
C ILE A 18 -6.04 -2.87 -9.45
N LYS A 19 -6.92 -3.81 -9.08
CA LYS A 19 -6.53 -5.14 -8.61
C LYS A 19 -5.74 -5.90 -9.66
N GLU A 20 -6.22 -5.94 -10.91
CA GLU A 20 -5.52 -6.58 -12.03
C GLU A 20 -4.14 -5.95 -12.29
N LYS A 21 -4.06 -4.61 -12.31
CA LYS A 21 -2.78 -3.89 -12.44
C LYS A 21 -1.83 -4.23 -11.29
N LYS A 22 -2.33 -4.27 -10.05
CA LYS A 22 -1.56 -4.62 -8.85
C LYS A 22 -1.03 -6.05 -8.93
N GLU A 23 -1.84 -7.00 -9.37
CA GLU A 23 -1.41 -8.38 -9.58
C GLU A 23 -0.35 -8.50 -10.68
N ALA A 24 -0.53 -7.81 -11.80
CA ALA A 24 0.43 -7.80 -12.90
C ALA A 24 1.79 -7.20 -12.49
N LEU A 25 1.79 -6.12 -11.71
CA LEU A 25 3.01 -5.51 -11.18
C LEU A 25 3.66 -6.38 -10.09
N SER A 26 2.87 -6.98 -9.19
CA SER A 26 3.36 -7.92 -8.17
C SER A 26 4.09 -9.11 -8.80
N LYS A 27 3.55 -9.70 -9.89
CA LYS A 27 4.23 -10.77 -10.65
C LYS A 27 5.57 -10.34 -11.25
N LYS A 28 5.74 -9.05 -11.53
CA LYS A 28 6.97 -8.47 -12.08
C LYS A 28 7.91 -7.92 -11.00
N ALA A 29 7.47 -7.88 -9.74
CA ALA A 29 8.27 -7.39 -8.64
C ALA A 29 9.47 -8.32 -8.43
N LYS A 30 10.66 -7.74 -8.45
CA LYS A 30 11.93 -8.45 -8.27
C LYS A 30 12.59 -7.96 -7.00
N ARG A 31 13.43 -8.82 -6.44
CA ARG A 31 14.33 -8.41 -5.36
C ARG A 31 15.26 -7.29 -5.84
N THR A 32 15.50 -6.32 -5.00
CA THR A 32 16.37 -5.18 -5.25
C THR A 32 16.91 -4.63 -3.94
N ASP A 33 18.14 -4.10 -3.99
CA ASP A 33 18.74 -3.36 -2.87
C ASP A 33 18.55 -1.85 -3.03
N SER A 34 17.98 -1.40 -4.16
CA SER A 34 17.61 -0.01 -4.37
C SER A 34 16.51 0.39 -3.40
N ARG A 35 16.63 1.60 -2.84
CA ARG A 35 15.54 2.22 -2.07
C ARG A 35 14.46 2.84 -2.95
N TYR A 36 14.74 3.02 -4.23
CA TYR A 36 13.83 3.65 -5.18
C TYR A 36 12.83 2.66 -5.75
N MET A 37 11.56 3.05 -5.71
CA MET A 37 10.46 2.32 -6.30
C MET A 37 10.26 2.71 -7.77
N THR A 38 9.70 1.80 -8.58
CA THR A 38 9.39 2.12 -9.98
C THR A 38 8.23 3.12 -10.09
N VAL A 39 8.27 3.95 -11.14
CA VAL A 39 7.20 4.90 -11.48
C VAL A 39 5.85 4.20 -11.67
N ALA A 40 5.86 2.98 -12.23
CA ALA A 40 4.64 2.20 -12.44
C ALA A 40 3.96 1.84 -11.10
N THR A 41 4.74 1.41 -10.11
CA THR A 41 4.24 1.13 -8.77
C THR A 41 3.72 2.40 -8.10
N GLN A 42 4.43 3.54 -8.25
CA GLN A 42 3.99 4.82 -7.68
C GLN A 42 2.64 5.26 -8.25
N ARG A 43 2.50 5.25 -9.59
CA ARG A 43 1.24 5.59 -10.27
C ARG A 43 0.10 4.68 -9.87
N LEU A 44 0.35 3.39 -9.65
CA LEU A 44 -0.68 2.47 -9.16
C LEU A 44 -1.19 2.89 -7.76
N LEU A 45 -0.30 3.27 -6.85
CA LEU A 45 -0.69 3.71 -5.51
C LEU A 45 -1.47 5.04 -5.56
N GLU A 46 -1.06 5.98 -6.41
CA GLU A 46 -1.79 7.22 -6.66
C GLU A 46 -3.17 6.94 -7.29
N GLU A 47 -3.24 6.03 -8.27
CA GLU A 47 -4.50 5.61 -8.87
C GLU A 47 -5.43 4.97 -7.83
N GLU A 48 -4.91 4.23 -6.85
CA GLU A 48 -5.71 3.52 -5.84
C GLU A 48 -6.19 4.43 -4.72
N TYR A 49 -5.28 5.17 -4.11
CA TYR A 49 -5.50 5.93 -2.87
C TYR A 49 -5.63 7.45 -3.11
N GLY A 50 -5.30 7.94 -4.30
CA GLY A 50 -5.16 9.37 -4.56
C GLY A 50 -4.04 9.96 -3.71
N GLU A 51 -4.26 11.17 -3.19
CA GLU A 51 -3.31 11.82 -2.29
C GLU A 51 -3.51 11.46 -0.81
N LYS A 52 -4.41 10.53 -0.46
CA LYS A 52 -4.81 10.29 0.93
C LYS A 52 -4.08 9.12 1.57
N CYS A 53 -3.99 9.15 2.90
CA CYS A 53 -3.59 8.01 3.72
C CYS A 53 -4.47 6.80 3.41
N SER A 54 -3.85 5.62 3.23
CA SER A 54 -4.55 4.36 2.94
C SER A 54 -5.37 3.80 4.10
N ILE A 55 -5.23 4.35 5.31
CA ILE A 55 -6.09 3.99 6.46
C ILE A 55 -7.50 4.50 6.17
N LYS A 56 -8.47 3.58 6.08
CA LYS A 56 -9.84 3.82 5.57
C LYS A 56 -10.57 5.03 6.17
N THR A 57 -10.32 5.32 7.45
CA THR A 57 -10.97 6.41 8.20
C THR A 57 -10.12 7.68 8.26
N CYS A 58 -8.90 7.67 7.72
CA CYS A 58 -8.01 8.82 7.70
C CYS A 58 -8.24 9.65 6.43
N LEU A 59 -8.38 10.96 6.60
CA LEU A 59 -8.53 11.90 5.48
C LEU A 59 -7.26 12.73 5.22
N LYS A 60 -6.21 12.56 6.03
CA LYS A 60 -4.94 13.28 5.88
C LYS A 60 -4.24 12.88 4.58
N LYS A 61 -3.43 13.79 4.05
CA LYS A 61 -2.57 13.54 2.89
C LYS A 61 -1.57 12.42 3.22
N ALA A 62 -1.30 11.54 2.26
CA ALA A 62 -0.18 10.61 2.35
C ALA A 62 1.13 11.36 2.10
N GLU A 63 2.10 11.13 2.98
CA GLU A 63 3.42 11.76 2.94
C GLU A 63 4.53 10.72 2.70
N GLU A 64 4.34 9.51 3.21
CA GLU A 64 5.35 8.46 3.19
C GLU A 64 4.74 7.14 2.68
N ILE A 65 5.55 6.34 1.97
CA ILE A 65 5.18 4.98 1.58
C ILE A 65 5.76 4.01 2.60
N HIS A 66 4.87 3.24 3.22
CA HIS A 66 5.21 2.23 4.19
C HIS A 66 5.27 0.85 3.54
N HIS A 67 6.31 0.08 3.85
CA HIS A 67 6.39 -1.34 3.50
C HIS A 67 5.76 -2.21 4.60
N THR A 68 4.52 -2.66 4.40
CA THR A 68 3.81 -3.53 5.37
C THR A 68 4.45 -4.90 5.51
N GLN A 69 5.19 -5.34 4.49
CA GLN A 69 6.19 -6.40 4.61
C GLN A 69 7.57 -5.75 4.65
N ARG A 70 8.34 -5.97 5.73
CA ARG A 70 9.65 -5.34 5.93
C ARG A 70 10.55 -5.48 4.71
N PHE A 71 11.00 -4.35 4.18
CA PHE A 71 11.92 -4.30 3.05
C PHE A 71 13.24 -5.03 3.35
N SER A 72 13.77 -4.92 4.57
CA SER A 72 15.00 -5.62 4.98
C SER A 72 14.92 -7.15 4.95
N LEU A 73 13.72 -7.72 4.80
CA LEU A 73 13.51 -9.17 4.68
C LEU A 73 13.21 -9.56 3.23
N ALA A 74 12.28 -8.86 2.60
CA ALA A 74 11.79 -9.22 1.28
C ALA A 74 12.60 -8.59 0.12
N HIS A 75 13.29 -7.47 0.38
CA HIS A 75 14.04 -6.68 -0.58
C HIS A 75 13.22 -6.37 -1.83
N THR A 76 11.94 -6.04 -1.70
CA THR A 76 11.04 -5.86 -2.85
C THR A 76 10.11 -4.67 -2.65
N HIS A 77 9.74 -4.02 -3.75
CA HIS A 77 8.71 -2.99 -3.81
C HIS A 77 7.42 -3.53 -4.44
N ASP A 78 6.98 -4.71 -4.00
CA ASP A 78 5.72 -5.30 -4.46
C ASP A 78 4.54 -4.43 -3.98
N PRO A 79 3.70 -3.87 -4.89
CA PRO A 79 2.57 -3.00 -4.53
C PRO A 79 1.53 -3.63 -3.60
N LYS A 80 1.51 -4.96 -3.44
CA LYS A 80 0.65 -5.62 -2.45
C LYS A 80 1.06 -5.32 -1.00
N TYR A 81 2.33 -4.99 -0.78
CA TYR A 81 2.90 -4.76 0.54
C TYR A 81 3.35 -3.31 0.74
N LEU A 82 2.77 -2.38 -0.01
CA LEU A 82 3.02 -0.95 0.10
C LEU A 82 1.75 -0.22 0.50
N ALA A 83 1.87 0.69 1.45
CA ALA A 83 0.77 1.50 1.96
C ALA A 83 1.21 2.97 2.01
N PRO A 84 0.61 3.87 1.21
CA PRO A 84 0.82 5.30 1.40
C PRO A 84 0.13 5.75 2.71
N LEU A 85 0.86 6.44 3.59
CA LEU A 85 0.39 6.84 4.91
C LEU A 85 0.72 8.31 5.18
N CYS A 86 -0.11 8.95 6.01
CA CYS A 86 0.28 10.22 6.63
C CYS A 86 1.37 9.97 7.67
N ARG A 87 2.11 11.02 8.05
CA ARG A 87 3.24 10.91 8.98
C ARG A 87 2.89 10.17 10.28
N GLU A 88 1.74 10.43 10.88
CA GLU A 88 1.38 9.80 12.17
C GLU A 88 1.05 8.32 12.00
N HIS A 89 0.30 7.94 10.95
CA HIS A 89 0.01 6.53 10.71
C HIS A 89 1.25 5.76 10.29
N HIS A 90 2.22 6.41 9.63
CA HIS A 90 3.50 5.79 9.32
C HIS A 90 4.31 5.44 10.58
N GLN A 91 4.36 6.38 11.54
CA GLN A 91 4.99 6.14 12.85
C GLN A 91 4.30 5.02 13.64
N ILE A 92 2.96 5.02 13.66
CA ILE A 92 2.18 3.97 14.32
C ILE A 92 2.46 2.61 13.67
N ALA A 93 2.48 2.54 12.34
CA ALA A 93 2.74 1.30 11.61
C ALA A 93 4.11 0.71 11.98
N HIS A 94 5.16 1.52 12.02
CA HIS A 94 6.49 1.06 12.47
C HIS A 94 6.52 0.61 13.93
N ALA A 95 5.75 1.24 14.83
CA ALA A 95 5.64 0.79 16.21
C ALA A 95 4.98 -0.60 16.30
N VAL A 96 3.95 -0.86 15.47
CA VAL A 96 3.29 -2.17 15.39
C VAL A 96 4.24 -3.22 14.80
N ASP A 97 4.95 -2.89 13.72
CA ASP A 97 5.95 -3.78 13.12
C ASP A 97 7.00 -4.22 14.14
N GLY A 98 7.45 -3.30 14.99
CA GLY A 98 8.41 -3.56 16.07
C GLY A 98 7.87 -4.54 17.11
N LYS A 99 6.65 -4.32 17.60
CA LYS A 99 6.01 -5.16 18.64
C LYS A 99 5.76 -6.60 18.17
N VAL A 100 5.32 -6.79 16.92
CA VAL A 100 5.13 -8.13 16.36
C VAL A 100 6.43 -8.94 16.33
N VAL A 101 7.57 -8.27 16.12
CA VAL A 101 8.88 -8.94 16.17
C VAL A 101 9.32 -9.27 17.59
N GLY A 102 9.07 -8.40 18.57
CA GLY A 102 9.33 -8.68 19.98
C GLY A 102 8.60 -9.94 20.45
N TYR A 103 7.29 -10.01 20.16
CA TYR A 103 6.45 -11.17 20.49
C TYR A 103 6.93 -12.46 19.81
N ARG A 104 7.24 -12.43 18.50
CA ARG A 104 7.73 -13.61 17.77
C ARG A 104 9.11 -14.10 18.23
N ARG A 105 9.91 -13.23 18.84
CA ARG A 105 11.23 -13.59 19.40
C ARG A 105 11.18 -13.96 20.88
N GLY A 106 9.99 -14.05 21.49
CA GLY A 106 9.83 -14.43 22.89
C GLY A 106 10.46 -13.44 23.88
N LEU A 107 10.67 -12.18 23.48
CA LEU A 107 11.02 -11.12 24.43
C LEU A 107 9.73 -10.48 24.97
N PRO A 108 9.66 -10.24 26.29
CA PRO A 108 8.47 -9.75 26.98
C PRO A 108 7.93 -8.43 26.43
#